data_AF-A0A8K0G4S5-F1
#
_entry.id   AF-A0A8K0G4S5-F1
#
_cell.length_a   1.000
_cell.length_b   1.000
_cell.length_c   1.000
_cell.angle_alpha   90.00
_cell.angle_beta   90.00
_cell.angle_gamma   90.00
#
_symmetry.space_group_name_H-M   'P 1'
#
loop_
_entity.id
_entity.type
_entity.pdbx_description
1 polymer ?
#
loop_
_entity_poly.entity_id
_entity_poly.type
_entity_poly.pdbx_seq_one_letter_code
_entity_poly.pdbx_strand_id
1 'polypeptide(L)'
;FCLKRPVCGISSSLPDHLVQCYRSNFTRTLLKPPLTIQLLVELIRELEWEEKDALNMRMFTTSLLHGVRLDGVQQTPGVLETPYVVPYRALGKQFYKYKLLVDYLTSGKPQLLPRDSVNTKELCLLHEIISNTVHVWERGNEGRTCPELRSMAYQ
;
A
#
# COMPACT_ATOMS: atom_id res chain seq x y z
N PHE A 1 3.75 22.09 35.82
CA PHE A 1 2.70 22.01 34.78
C PHE A 1 3.30 22.39 33.43
N CYS A 2 3.88 21.45 32.70
CA CYS A 2 4.18 21.62 31.27
C CYS A 2 3.08 20.90 30.49
N LEU A 3 2.25 21.66 29.78
CA LEU A 3 1.38 21.12 28.74
C LEU A 3 2.29 20.53 27.66
N LYS A 4 2.46 19.20 27.68
CA LYS A 4 3.05 18.45 26.58
C LYS A 4 2.20 18.73 25.34
N ARG A 5 2.71 19.57 24.43
CA ARG A 5 2.26 19.56 23.04
C ARG A 5 2.26 18.10 22.58
N PRO A 6 1.19 17.58 21.95
CA PRO A 6 1.29 16.30 21.30
C PRO A 6 2.35 16.48 20.22
N VAL A 7 3.46 15.76 20.33
CA VAL A 7 4.33 15.53 19.18
C VAL A 7 3.39 14.88 18.16
N CYS A 8 3.06 15.59 17.09
CA CYS A 8 2.39 15.01 15.93
C CYS A 8 3.41 14.07 15.27
N GLY A 9 3.61 12.91 15.90
CA GLY A 9 4.53 11.89 15.44
C GLY A 9 3.83 11.16 14.32
N ILE A 10 4.20 11.47 13.07
CA ILE A 10 3.85 10.62 11.94
C ILE A 10 4.50 9.26 12.20
N SER A 11 3.71 8.27 12.61
CA SER A 11 4.22 6.91 12.84
C SER A 11 4.55 6.27 11.49
N SER A 12 5.79 5.80 11.33
CA SER A 12 6.26 5.06 10.16
C SER A 12 5.95 3.56 10.22
N SER A 13 5.16 3.12 11.21
CA SER A 13 4.70 1.74 11.35
C SER A 13 3.69 1.37 10.27
N LEU A 14 3.78 0.15 9.76
CA LEU A 14 2.75 -0.39 8.88
C LEU A 14 1.45 -0.61 9.67
N PRO A 15 0.27 -0.29 9.09
CA PRO A 15 -1.01 -0.69 9.65
C PRO A 15 -1.13 -2.22 9.72
N ASP A 16 -1.77 -2.74 10.77
CA ASP A 16 -1.84 -4.19 11.05
C ASP A 16 -2.36 -5.01 9.87
N HIS A 17 -3.37 -4.51 9.15
CA HIS A 17 -3.96 -5.19 8.01
C HIS A 17 -3.05 -5.23 6.77
N LEU A 18 -2.04 -4.36 6.68
CA LEU A 18 -1.06 -4.35 5.59
C LEU A 18 0.23 -5.11 5.94
N VAL A 19 0.46 -5.44 7.21
CA VAL A 19 1.68 -6.15 7.65
C VAL A 19 1.88 -7.45 6.87
N GLN A 20 0.80 -8.18 6.58
CA GLN A 20 0.87 -9.44 5.84
C GLN A 20 1.33 -9.24 4.39
N CYS A 21 0.97 -8.13 3.74
CA CYS A 21 1.35 -7.83 2.36
C CYS A 21 2.85 -7.67 2.17
N TYR A 22 3.58 -7.35 3.24
CA TYR A 22 5.01 -7.12 3.24
C TYR A 22 5.84 -8.31 3.75
N ARG A 23 5.21 -9.48 3.93
CA ARG A 23 5.92 -10.73 4.24
C ARG A 23 6.43 -11.42 2.98
N SER A 24 7.45 -12.27 3.11
CA SER A 24 8.11 -12.92 1.97
C SER A 24 7.14 -13.73 1.10
N ASN A 25 6.10 -14.30 1.70
CA ASN A 25 5.05 -15.02 0.98
C ASN A 25 4.39 -14.15 -0.11
N PHE A 26 4.13 -12.87 0.18
CA PHE A 26 3.45 -11.94 -0.73
C PHE A 26 4.41 -11.12 -1.58
N THR A 27 5.59 -10.80 -1.05
CA THR A 27 6.56 -9.95 -1.75
C THR A 27 7.46 -10.71 -2.73
N ARG A 28 7.73 -12.00 -2.48
CA ARG A 28 8.72 -12.78 -3.25
C ARG A 28 8.18 -14.09 -3.80
N THR A 29 7.34 -14.79 -3.04
CA THR A 29 7.01 -16.20 -3.35
C THR A 29 5.71 -16.36 -4.15
N LEU A 30 4.75 -15.44 -4.01
CA LEU A 30 3.47 -15.53 -4.71
C LEU A 30 3.62 -15.09 -6.18
N LEU A 31 3.18 -15.94 -7.10
CA LEU A 31 2.91 -15.53 -8.48
C LEU A 31 1.77 -14.52 -8.47
N LYS A 32 2.09 -13.27 -8.84
CA LYS A 32 1.11 -12.20 -8.90
C LYS A 32 0.47 -12.16 -10.28
N PRO A 33 -0.86 -12.00 -10.39
CA PRO A 33 -1.46 -11.68 -11.67
C PRO A 33 -0.92 -10.33 -12.19
N PRO A 34 -0.96 -10.09 -13.50
CA PRO A 34 -0.68 -8.77 -14.04
C PRO A 34 -1.59 -7.72 -13.38
N LEU A 35 -0.99 -6.64 -12.88
CA LEU A 35 -1.71 -5.56 -12.21
C LEU A 35 -2.40 -4.67 -13.26
N THR A 36 -3.54 -5.11 -13.76
CA THR A 36 -4.32 -4.40 -14.78
C THR A 36 -5.48 -3.61 -14.18
N ILE A 37 -6.00 -2.66 -14.95
CA ILE A 37 -7.22 -1.94 -14.57
C ILE A 37 -8.41 -2.89 -14.44
N GLN A 38 -8.46 -3.97 -15.21
CA GLN A 38 -9.53 -4.97 -15.07
C GLN A 38 -9.49 -5.63 -13.70
N LEU A 39 -8.31 -6.04 -13.22
CA LEU A 39 -8.17 -6.60 -11.87
C LEU A 39 -8.58 -5.58 -10.79
N LEU A 40 -8.21 -4.30 -10.97
CA LEU A 40 -8.64 -3.24 -10.05
C LEU A 40 -10.17 -3.13 -9.98
N VAL A 41 -10.85 -3.16 -11.13
CA VAL A 41 -12.33 -3.07 -11.20
C VAL A 41 -12.99 -4.26 -10.52
N GLU A 42 -12.50 -5.48 -10.74
CA GLU A 42 -13.05 -6.67 -10.08
C GLU A 42 -12.87 -6.63 -8.56
N LEU A 43 -11.69 -6.20 -8.08
CA LEU A 43 -11.44 -6.03 -6.64
C LEU A 43 -12.33 -4.95 -6.01
N ILE A 44 -12.59 -3.86 -6.74
CA ILE A 44 -13.51 -2.82 -6.28
C ILE A 44 -14.95 -3.34 -6.24
N ARG A 45 -15.40 -4.10 -7.25
CA ARG A 45 -16.74 -4.71 -7.28
C ARG A 45 -16.98 -5.63 -6.09
N GLU A 46 -15.98 -6.43 -5.71
CA GLU A 46 -16.08 -7.31 -4.53
C GLU A 46 -16.23 -6.51 -3.23
N LEU A 47 -15.53 -5.37 -3.11
CA LEU A 47 -15.70 -4.45 -1.98
C LEU A 47 -17.05 -3.75 -1.98
N GLU A 48 -17.60 -3.42 -3.14
CA GLU A 48 -18.92 -2.76 -3.26
C GLU A 48 -20.08 -3.74 -2.99
N TRP A 49 -19.92 -5.03 -3.28
CA TRP A 49 -21.02 -6.01 -3.23
C TRP A 49 -21.48 -6.36 -1.80
N GLU A 50 -20.57 -6.38 -0.83
CA GLU A 50 -20.90 -6.76 0.55
C GLU A 50 -21.55 -5.61 1.35
N GLU A 51 -21.52 -4.40 0.81
CA GLU A 51 -22.07 -3.23 1.45
C GLU A 51 -23.59 -3.17 1.26
N LYS A 52 -24.33 -3.79 2.19
CA LYS A 52 -25.80 -3.78 2.22
C LYS A 52 -26.40 -2.39 2.47
N ASP A 53 -25.59 -1.42 2.90
CA ASP A 53 -25.95 -0.01 3.05
C ASP A 53 -25.17 0.84 2.05
N ALA A 54 -25.87 1.59 1.21
CA ALA A 54 -25.29 2.38 0.13
C ALA A 54 -24.36 3.49 0.66
N LEU A 55 -23.06 3.22 0.84
CA LEU A 55 -22.10 4.32 0.91
C LEU A 55 -22.16 5.09 -0.40
N ASN A 56 -22.22 6.41 -0.28
CA ASN A 56 -21.98 7.26 -1.43
C ASN A 56 -20.57 6.96 -1.98
N MET A 57 -20.44 6.83 -3.30
CA MET A 57 -19.16 6.60 -4.01
C MET A 57 -18.01 7.50 -3.52
N ARG A 58 -18.32 8.74 -3.11
CA ARG A 58 -17.33 9.66 -2.51
C ARG A 58 -16.82 9.18 -1.15
N MET A 59 -17.71 8.67 -0.30
CA MET A 59 -17.35 8.11 1.01
C MET A 59 -16.61 6.78 0.84
N PHE A 60 -17.04 5.93 -0.08
CA PHE A 60 -16.33 4.69 -0.40
C PHE A 60 -14.90 4.99 -0.89
N THR A 61 -14.75 5.88 -1.87
CA THR A 61 -13.43 6.22 -2.44
C THR A 61 -12.49 6.82 -1.39
N THR A 62 -12.98 7.72 -0.55
CA THR A 62 -12.15 8.30 0.53
C THR A 62 -11.80 7.26 1.59
N SER A 63 -12.72 6.35 1.93
CA SER A 63 -12.44 5.25 2.87
C SER A 63 -11.44 4.25 2.30
N LEU A 64 -11.51 3.96 0.99
CA LEU A 64 -10.54 3.13 0.26
C LEU A 64 -9.14 3.75 0.28
N LEU A 65 -9.03 5.06 0.00
CA LEU A 65 -7.75 5.77 0.02
C LEU A 65 -7.13 5.84 1.42
N HIS A 66 -7.96 5.97 2.47
CA HIS A 66 -7.48 5.98 3.85
C HIS A 66 -7.14 4.58 4.35
N GLY A 67 -7.87 3.56 3.89
CA GLY A 67 -7.76 2.19 4.40
C GLY A 67 -6.71 1.36 3.68
N VAL A 68 -6.62 1.45 2.36
CA VAL A 68 -5.82 0.52 1.54
C VAL A 68 -4.58 1.18 0.98
N ARG A 69 -4.65 2.45 0.56
CA ARG A 69 -3.50 3.13 -0.03
C ARG A 69 -2.48 3.47 1.06
N LEU A 70 -1.22 3.12 0.84
CA LEU A 70 -0.09 3.55 1.68
C LEU A 70 1.17 3.73 0.82
N ASP A 71 1.53 4.97 0.54
CA ASP A 71 2.68 5.28 -0.31
C ASP A 71 3.98 5.41 0.50
N GLY A 72 5.11 5.11 -0.15
CA GLY A 72 6.44 5.34 0.42
C GLY A 72 6.89 4.27 1.41
N VAL A 73 6.34 3.05 1.32
CA VAL A 73 6.88 1.90 2.03
C VAL A 73 8.22 1.50 1.41
N GLN A 74 9.22 1.32 2.27
CA GLN A 74 10.59 0.99 1.88
C GLN A 74 11.10 -0.22 2.65
N GLN A 75 11.91 -1.02 2.00
CA GLN A 75 12.61 -2.12 2.64
C GLN A 75 13.75 -1.58 3.52
N THR A 76 13.82 -2.03 4.77
CA THR A 76 14.90 -1.68 5.69
C THR A 76 16.09 -2.63 5.46
N PRO A 77 17.28 -2.12 5.11
CA PRO A 77 18.46 -2.97 4.87
C PRO A 77 18.92 -3.62 6.19
N GLY A 78 19.45 -4.84 6.09
CA GLY A 78 20.02 -5.56 7.24
C GLY A 78 19.00 -6.11 8.24
N VAL A 79 17.70 -5.98 7.98
CA VAL A 79 16.64 -6.57 8.82
C VAL A 79 16.17 -7.88 8.20
N LEU A 80 16.30 -8.97 8.96
CA LEU A 80 15.76 -10.27 8.58
C LEU A 80 14.28 -10.36 8.99
N GLU A 81 13.46 -10.92 8.10
CA GLU A 81 12.06 -11.21 8.42
C GLU A 81 11.97 -12.31 9.49
N THR A 82 11.17 -12.05 10.53
CA THR A 82 10.84 -13.02 11.57
C THR A 82 9.32 -12.98 11.83
N PRO A 83 8.74 -13.94 12.58
CA PRO A 83 7.30 -13.90 12.89
C PRO A 83 6.83 -12.59 13.54
N TYR A 84 7.74 -11.85 14.18
CA TYR A 84 7.46 -10.60 14.89
C TYR A 84 8.04 -9.35 14.21
N VAL A 85 8.86 -9.52 13.16
CA VAL A 85 9.58 -8.42 12.50
C VAL A 85 9.39 -8.49 11.00
N VAL A 86 8.80 -7.43 10.42
CA VAL A 86 8.67 -7.25 8.97
C VAL A 86 9.74 -6.25 8.50
N PRO A 87 10.53 -6.56 7.45
CA PRO A 87 11.64 -5.71 7.01
C PRO A 87 11.19 -4.51 6.15
N TYR A 88 10.01 -3.94 6.43
CA TYR A 88 9.42 -2.84 5.66
C TYR A 88 8.85 -1.77 6.58
N ARG A 89 9.04 -0.49 6.22
CA ARG A 89 8.53 0.66 6.97
C ARG A 89 8.16 1.81 6.04
N ALA A 90 7.20 2.64 6.45
CA ALA A 90 6.79 3.82 5.70
C ALA A 90 7.75 4.99 5.98
N LEU A 91 8.89 5.01 5.30
CA LEU A 91 9.97 6.00 5.50
C LEU A 91 10.26 6.83 4.23
N GLY A 92 9.70 6.46 3.09
CA GLY A 92 9.96 7.15 1.83
C GLY A 92 9.39 8.55 1.80
N LYS A 93 9.98 9.43 0.99
CA LYS A 93 9.48 10.81 0.79
C LYS A 93 8.00 10.86 0.39
N GLN A 94 7.54 9.85 -0.36
CA GLN A 94 6.15 9.71 -0.77
C GLN A 94 5.18 9.49 0.39
N PHE A 95 5.64 8.88 1.48
CA PHE A 95 4.82 8.65 2.67
C PHE A 95 4.42 9.97 3.33
N TYR A 96 5.36 10.89 3.51
CA TYR A 96 5.06 12.20 4.10
C TYR A 96 4.07 13.00 3.25
N LYS A 97 4.23 12.96 1.92
CA LYS A 97 3.27 13.57 0.99
C LYS A 97 1.90 12.91 1.13
N TYR A 98 1.83 11.58 1.05
CA TYR A 98 0.59 10.82 1.23
C TYR A 98 -0.10 11.16 2.56
N LYS A 99 0.66 11.19 3.65
CA LYS A 99 0.11 11.44 4.99
C LYS A 99 -0.48 12.83 5.11
N LEU A 100 0.17 13.83 4.53
CA LEU A 100 -0.38 15.20 4.46
C LEU A 100 -1.70 15.25 3.68
N LEU A 101 -1.76 14.58 2.52
CA LEU A 101 -2.97 14.55 1.70
C LEU A 101 -4.13 13.84 2.43
N VAL A 102 -3.84 12.69 3.02
CA VAL A 102 -4.84 11.84 3.69
C VAL A 102 -5.32 12.48 4.99
N ASP A 103 -4.42 12.93 5.85
CA ASP A 103 -4.80 13.43 7.19
C ASP A 103 -5.41 14.84 7.15
N TYR A 104 -5.00 15.70 6.22
CA TYR A 104 -5.39 17.13 6.23
C TYR A 104 -6.29 17.56 5.07
N LEU A 105 -6.20 16.93 3.89
CA LEU A 105 -6.93 17.39 2.71
C LEU A 105 -8.14 16.52 2.36
N THR A 106 -8.25 15.32 2.92
CA THR A 106 -9.36 14.41 2.62
C THR A 106 -10.04 13.96 3.88
N SER A 107 -11.37 13.90 3.86
CA SER A 107 -12.17 13.36 4.95
C SER A 107 -12.57 11.94 4.59
N GLY A 108 -11.90 10.96 5.18
CA GLY A 108 -12.20 9.54 4.99
C GLY A 108 -12.20 8.82 6.34
N LYS A 109 -12.97 7.74 6.43
CA LYS A 109 -13.00 6.88 7.62
C LYS A 109 -12.63 5.46 7.18
N PRO A 110 -11.39 4.99 7.40
CA PRO A 110 -10.97 3.67 6.93
C PRO A 110 -11.79 2.52 7.53
N GLN A 111 -12.51 2.76 8.64
CA GLN A 111 -13.40 1.79 9.28
C GLN A 111 -14.68 1.51 8.48
N LEU A 112 -15.06 2.41 7.56
CA LEU A 112 -16.23 2.22 6.70
C LEU A 112 -15.94 1.29 5.52
N LEU A 113 -14.67 0.97 5.25
CA LEU A 113 -14.33 0.07 4.16
C LEU A 113 -14.63 -1.39 4.58
N PRO A 114 -15.43 -2.16 3.82
CA PRO A 114 -15.77 -3.55 4.12
C PRO A 114 -14.59 -4.48 3.84
N ARG A 115 -13.51 -4.37 4.62
CA ARG A 115 -12.28 -5.15 4.41
C ARG A 115 -12.46 -6.64 4.56
N ASP A 116 -13.50 -7.07 5.27
CA ASP A 116 -13.81 -8.49 5.49
C ASP A 116 -14.38 -9.14 4.22
N SER A 117 -14.80 -8.36 3.21
CA SER A 117 -15.29 -8.90 1.94
C SER A 117 -14.18 -9.38 1.00
N VAL A 118 -12.94 -8.98 1.26
CA VAL A 118 -11.79 -9.38 0.47
C VAL A 118 -10.83 -10.22 1.31
N ASN A 119 -10.27 -11.26 0.70
CA ASN A 119 -9.23 -12.04 1.35
C ASN A 119 -7.93 -11.22 1.45
N THR A 120 -7.02 -11.62 2.35
CA THR A 120 -5.71 -10.97 2.51
C THR A 120 -4.95 -10.85 1.19
N LYS A 121 -5.08 -11.83 0.29
CA LYS A 121 -4.44 -11.78 -1.03
C LYS A 121 -4.99 -10.65 -1.89
N GLU A 122 -6.31 -10.52 -1.96
CA GLU A 122 -7.00 -9.50 -2.73
C GLU A 122 -6.73 -8.11 -2.17
N LEU A 123 -6.74 -7.96 -0.85
CA LEU A 123 -6.34 -6.74 -0.17
C LEU A 123 -4.91 -6.32 -0.53
N CYS A 124 -3.97 -7.27 -0.54
CA CYS A 124 -2.58 -6.99 -0.91
C CYS A 124 -2.42 -6.64 -2.39
N LEU A 125 -3.16 -7.29 -3.29
CA LEU A 125 -3.16 -6.94 -4.72
C LEU A 125 -3.74 -5.54 -4.92
N LEU A 126 -4.86 -5.23 -4.27
CA LEU A 126 -5.48 -3.91 -4.34
C LEU A 126 -4.53 -2.84 -3.83
N HIS A 127 -3.90 -3.09 -2.68
CA HIS A 127 -2.88 -2.22 -2.10
C HIS A 127 -1.72 -1.97 -3.08
N GLU A 128 -1.21 -3.01 -3.74
CA GLU A 128 -0.11 -2.91 -4.70
C GLU A 128 -0.49 -2.15 -5.98
N ILE A 129 -1.75 -2.24 -6.43
CA ILE A 129 -2.24 -1.50 -7.60
C ILE A 129 -2.30 0.01 -7.32
N ILE A 130 -2.79 0.40 -6.12
CA ILE A 130 -3.10 1.82 -5.83
C ILE A 130 -2.01 2.54 -5.02
N SER A 131 -1.01 1.81 -4.54
CA SER A 131 0.05 2.34 -3.67
C SER A 131 1.42 2.21 -4.29
N ASN A 132 2.36 3.00 -3.77
CA ASN A 132 3.76 2.93 -4.18
C ASN A 132 4.66 2.34 -3.08
N THR A 133 5.24 1.18 -3.36
CA THR A 133 6.34 0.60 -2.58
C THR A 133 7.66 0.86 -3.31
N VAL A 134 8.63 1.47 -2.63
CA VAL A 134 9.89 1.89 -3.23
C VAL A 134 11.02 0.96 -2.78
N HIS A 135 11.66 0.30 -3.74
CA HIS A 135 12.91 -0.42 -3.55
C HIS A 135 14.07 0.52 -3.88
N VAL A 136 14.71 1.07 -2.85
CA VAL A 136 15.83 2.02 -3.00
C VAL A 136 17.17 1.32 -3.25
N TRP A 137 17.24 0.03 -2.90
CA TRP A 137 18.44 -0.77 -2.97
C TRP A 137 18.49 -1.55 -4.29
N GLU A 138 19.65 -1.52 -4.92
CA GLU A 138 19.90 -2.21 -6.18
C GLU A 138 19.70 -3.71 -6.02
N ARG A 139 18.91 -4.32 -6.91
CA ARG A 139 18.60 -5.76 -6.85
C ARG A 139 19.79 -6.65 -7.27
N GLY A 140 20.86 -6.06 -7.83
CA GLY A 140 22.05 -6.76 -8.33
C GLY A 140 21.82 -7.62 -9.58
N ASN A 141 20.57 -7.73 -10.05
CA ASN A 141 20.18 -8.42 -11.28
C ASN A 141 19.29 -7.54 -12.17
N GLU A 142 19.31 -6.22 -11.95
CA GLU A 142 18.45 -5.27 -12.66
C GLU A 142 18.62 -5.35 -14.17
N GLY A 143 19.85 -5.53 -14.66
CA GLY A 143 20.13 -5.73 -16.10
C GLY A 143 19.54 -7.00 -16.72
N ARG A 144 19.02 -7.94 -15.93
CA ARG A 144 18.28 -9.13 -16.42
C ARG A 144 16.77 -9.03 -16.24
N THR A 145 16.31 -8.36 -15.18
CA THR A 145 14.88 -8.28 -14.82
C THR A 145 14.20 -7.05 -15.39
N CYS A 146 14.91 -5.93 -15.50
CA CYS A 146 14.47 -4.73 -16.18
C CYS A 146 15.28 -4.66 -17.49
N PRO A 147 14.68 -4.97 -18.66
CA PRO A 147 15.39 -4.74 -19.91
C PRO A 147 15.76 -3.26 -19.96
N GLU A 148 17.05 -2.95 -20.09
CA GLU A 148 17.52 -1.57 -20.26
C GLU A 148 16.68 -0.95 -21.39
N LEU A 149 15.96 0.14 -21.11
CA LEU A 149 15.24 0.94 -22.12
C LEU A 149 16.24 1.69 -23.03
N ARG A 150 17.27 0.99 -23.52
CA ARG A 150 18.31 1.52 -24.40
C ARG A 150 17.98 1.39 -25.89
N SER A 151 16.80 0.89 -26.26
CA SER A 151 16.41 0.71 -27.67
C SER A 151 15.10 1.41 -28.05
N MET A 152 14.76 2.52 -27.41
CA MET A 152 13.83 3.51 -27.98
C MET A 152 14.59 4.79 -28.35
N ALA A 153 15.72 4.62 -29.03
CA ALA A 153 16.24 5.67 -29.89
C ALA A 153 15.34 5.69 -31.14
N TYR A 154 14.62 6.79 -31.32
CA TYR A 154 13.96 7.14 -32.58
C TYR A 154 14.92 6.89 -33.75
N GLN A 155 14.54 6.00 -34.66
CA GLN A 155 14.96 6.01 -36.06
C GLN A 155 13.77 6.50 -36.89
#